data_AF-A0A5C9BKY8-F1
#
_entry.id   AF-A0A5C9BKY8-F1
#
_cell.length_a   1.000
_cell.length_b   1.000
_cell.length_c   1.000
_cell.angle_alpha   90.00
_cell.angle_beta   90.00
_cell.angle_gamma   90.00
#
_symmetry.space_group_name_H-M   'P 1'
#
loop_
_entity.id
_entity.type
_entity.pdbx_description
1 polymer ?
#
loop_
_entity_poly.entity_id
_entity_poly.type
_entity_poly.pdbx_seq_one_letter_code
_entity_poly.pdbx_strand_id
1 'polypeptide(L)'
;MRSIESFADLAAGLNEDYLADFLQVDLKTLRRWKSGASKPPHAVTLLLRLKFESDLSALGGPEWEGFRLRPDGKFYHPFWERGFDPGQLKAMFFMVQDAWADKRDLESLRAELADLRKSEAFYRRQCQVESRMGLMLARIAG
;
A
#
# COMPACT_ATOMS: atom_id res chain seq x y z
N MET A 1 -12.27 -9.38 -27.31
CA MET A 1 -12.20 -8.01 -26.75
C MET A 1 -11.64 -7.11 -27.84
N ARG A 2 -12.39 -6.11 -28.32
CA ARG A 2 -11.84 -5.16 -29.30
C ARG A 2 -10.78 -4.32 -28.58
N SER A 3 -9.56 -4.33 -29.08
CA SER A 3 -8.49 -3.42 -28.63
C SER A 3 -8.97 -1.99 -28.89
N ILE A 4 -9.21 -1.21 -27.84
CA ILE A 4 -9.63 0.19 -27.97
C ILE A 4 -8.35 1.01 -28.23
N GLU A 5 -8.04 1.22 -29.51
CA GLU A 5 -6.78 1.82 -29.93
C GLU A 5 -6.88 3.31 -30.22
N SER A 6 -8.09 3.83 -30.50
CA SER A 6 -8.27 5.23 -30.87
C SER A 6 -9.10 6.02 -29.86
N PHE A 7 -8.78 7.32 -29.75
CA PHE A 7 -9.57 8.29 -29.00
C PHE A 7 -11.03 8.33 -29.48
N ALA A 8 -11.26 8.15 -30.78
CA ALA A 8 -12.61 8.14 -31.34
C ALA A 8 -13.44 6.96 -30.82
N ASP A 9 -12.80 5.80 -30.59
CA ASP A 9 -13.47 4.63 -30.00
C ASP A 9 -13.81 4.84 -28.52
N LEU A 10 -12.89 5.43 -27.75
CA LEU A 10 -13.13 5.79 -26.33
C LEU A 10 -14.21 6.87 -26.17
N ALA A 11 -14.28 7.79 -27.13
CA ALA A 11 -15.19 8.93 -27.09
C ALA A 11 -16.52 8.70 -27.84
N ALA A 12 -16.70 7.52 -28.46
CA ALA A 12 -17.88 7.20 -29.26
C ALA A 12 -19.13 7.11 -28.36
N GLY A 13 -20.21 7.77 -28.77
CA GLY A 13 -21.49 7.75 -28.04
C GLY A 13 -21.55 8.59 -26.77
N LEU A 14 -20.46 9.28 -26.39
CA LEU A 14 -20.46 10.20 -25.26
C LEU A 14 -20.98 11.59 -25.65
N ASN A 15 -21.68 12.23 -24.72
CA ASN A 15 -22.08 13.63 -24.82
C ASN A 15 -20.82 14.52 -24.94
N GLU A 16 -20.77 15.34 -25.99
CA GLU A 16 -19.61 16.20 -26.28
C GLU A 16 -19.40 17.31 -25.25
N ASP A 17 -20.48 17.87 -24.71
CA ASP A 17 -20.41 18.93 -23.69
C ASP A 17 -19.82 18.39 -22.39
N TYR A 18 -20.29 17.21 -21.97
CA TYR A 18 -19.73 16.52 -20.80
C TYR A 18 -18.26 16.17 -21.00
N LEU A 19 -17.90 15.67 -22.18
CA LEU A 19 -16.52 15.26 -22.45
C LEU A 19 -15.58 16.46 -22.56
N ALA A 20 -16.04 17.58 -23.12
CA ALA A 20 -15.30 18.84 -23.18
C ALA A 20 -15.08 19.41 -21.77
N ASP A 21 -16.10 19.40 -20.92
CA ASP A 21 -15.99 19.81 -19.52
C ASP A 21 -15.05 18.89 -18.73
N PHE A 22 -15.21 17.56 -18.84
CA PHE A 22 -14.34 16.59 -18.17
C PHE A 22 -12.87 16.74 -18.56
N LEU A 23 -12.59 16.94 -19.85
CA LEU A 23 -11.24 17.12 -20.37
C LEU A 23 -10.72 18.55 -20.23
N GLN A 24 -11.55 19.50 -19.79
CA GLN A 24 -11.23 20.93 -19.69
C GLN A 24 -10.72 21.52 -21.01
N VAL A 25 -11.40 21.21 -22.11
CA VAL A 25 -11.06 21.70 -23.46
C VAL A 25 -12.27 22.25 -24.19
N ASP A 26 -12.04 23.17 -25.13
CA ASP A 26 -13.10 23.67 -26.01
C ASP A 26 -13.72 22.56 -26.86
N LEU A 27 -15.05 22.63 -27.07
CA LEU A 27 -15.80 21.75 -27.96
C LEU A 27 -15.19 21.67 -29.37
N LYS A 28 -14.63 22.79 -29.87
CA LYS A 28 -13.97 22.83 -31.18
C LYS A 28 -12.73 21.92 -31.21
N THR A 29 -11.93 21.94 -30.16
CA THR A 29 -10.74 21.08 -30.01
C THR A 29 -11.15 19.63 -29.91
N LEU A 30 -12.17 19.33 -29.09
CA LEU A 30 -12.72 17.98 -28.95
C LEU A 30 -13.21 17.42 -30.29
N ARG A 31 -13.97 18.19 -31.06
CA ARG A 31 -14.48 17.78 -32.38
C ARG A 31 -13.37 17.52 -33.38
N ARG A 32 -12.28 18.29 -33.35
CA ARG A 32 -11.10 18.05 -34.20
C ARG A 32 -10.40 16.74 -33.85
N TRP A 33 -10.38 16.36 -32.57
CA TRP A 33 -9.85 15.06 -32.14
C TRP A 33 -10.76 13.91 -32.55
N LYS A 34 -12.09 14.05 -32.37
CA LYS A 34 -13.06 13.02 -32.81
C LYS A 34 -13.06 12.82 -34.33
N SER A 35 -12.88 13.89 -35.12
CA SER A 35 -12.85 13.79 -36.58
C SER A 35 -11.51 13.32 -37.16
N GLY A 36 -10.48 13.15 -36.32
CA GLY A 36 -9.13 12.80 -36.76
C GLY A 36 -8.36 13.95 -37.41
N ALA A 37 -8.92 15.16 -37.49
CA ALA A 37 -8.24 16.35 -38.02
C ALA A 37 -7.05 16.80 -37.16
N SER A 38 -6.95 16.33 -35.92
CA SER A 38 -5.81 16.52 -35.03
C SER A 38 -5.72 15.33 -34.07
N LYS A 39 -4.49 14.93 -33.71
CA LYS A 39 -4.28 13.88 -32.72
C LYS A 39 -4.39 14.46 -31.30
N PRO A 40 -5.18 13.87 -30.39
CA PRO A 40 -5.22 14.30 -29.00
C PRO A 40 -3.87 14.08 -28.32
N PRO A 41 -3.51 14.91 -27.32
CA PRO A 41 -2.36 14.65 -26.46
C PRO A 41 -2.46 13.27 -25.80
N HIS A 42 -1.31 12.63 -25.61
CA HIS A 42 -1.28 11.28 -25.03
C HIS A 42 -1.97 11.21 -23.65
N ALA A 43 -1.76 12.22 -22.80
CA ALA A 43 -2.38 12.32 -21.48
C ALA A 43 -3.92 12.29 -21.53
N VAL A 44 -4.54 12.87 -22.56
CA VAL A 44 -6.00 12.85 -22.74
C VAL A 44 -6.48 11.42 -23.00
N THR A 45 -5.78 10.68 -23.87
CA THR A 45 -6.10 9.28 -24.14
C THR A 45 -5.97 8.42 -22.88
N LEU A 46 -4.92 8.65 -22.08
CA LEU A 46 -4.73 7.93 -20.81
C LEU A 46 -5.83 8.25 -19.79
N LEU A 47 -6.24 9.51 -19.70
CA LEU A 47 -7.32 9.93 -18.80
C LEU A 47 -8.66 9.31 -19.18
N LEU A 48 -8.95 9.19 -20.48
CA LEU A 48 -10.16 8.51 -20.95
C LEU A 48 -10.11 7.00 -20.67
N ARG A 49 -8.96 6.35 -20.86
CA ARG A 49 -8.78 4.95 -20.46
C ARG A 49 -9.01 4.77 -18.97
N LEU A 50 -8.43 5.62 -18.12
CA LEU A 50 -8.70 5.60 -16.69
C LEU A 50 -10.21 5.76 -16.40
N LYS A 51 -10.87 6.72 -17.05
CA LYS A 51 -12.28 7.03 -16.79
C LYS A 51 -13.23 5.90 -17.20
N PHE A 52 -12.98 5.24 -18.33
CA PHE A 52 -13.91 4.25 -18.91
C PHE A 52 -13.52 2.81 -18.63
N GLU A 53 -12.22 2.49 -18.65
CA GLU A 53 -11.72 1.15 -18.38
C GLU A 53 -11.47 0.93 -16.88
N SER A 54 -11.45 2.02 -16.10
CA SER A 54 -11.12 2.01 -14.67
C SER A 54 -9.75 1.37 -14.39
N ASP A 55 -8.86 1.28 -15.36
CA ASP A 55 -7.55 0.64 -15.24
C ASP A 55 -6.46 1.68 -14.99
N LEU A 56 -5.74 1.52 -13.88
CA LEU A 56 -4.64 2.39 -13.51
C LEU A 56 -3.33 2.05 -14.23
N SER A 57 -3.21 0.87 -14.82
CA SER A 57 -2.03 0.46 -15.61
C SER A 57 -1.73 1.43 -16.75
N ALA A 58 -2.76 2.06 -17.31
CA ALA A 58 -2.63 3.04 -18.37
C ALA A 58 -1.82 4.28 -17.95
N LEU A 59 -1.88 4.67 -16.67
CA LEU A 59 -1.16 5.84 -16.15
C LEU A 59 0.09 5.45 -15.39
N GLY A 60 -0.02 4.39 -14.60
CA GLY A 60 1.00 3.97 -13.66
C GLY A 60 2.00 2.98 -14.24
N GLY A 61 1.72 2.33 -15.37
CA GLY A 61 2.58 1.28 -15.91
C GLY A 61 2.22 -0.12 -15.39
N PRO A 62 3.05 -1.14 -15.71
CA PRO A 62 2.75 -2.55 -15.44
C PRO A 62 2.51 -2.89 -13.97
N GLU A 63 3.13 -2.16 -13.04
CA GLU A 63 2.97 -2.37 -11.60
C GLU A 63 1.58 -1.98 -11.07
N TRP A 64 0.81 -1.22 -11.86
CA TRP A 64 -0.57 -0.87 -11.58
C TRP A 64 -1.58 -1.78 -12.28
N GLU A 65 -1.13 -2.87 -12.89
CA GLU A 65 -2.00 -3.84 -13.54
C GLU A 65 -3.03 -4.43 -12.57
N GLY A 66 -4.31 -4.38 -12.97
CA GLY A 66 -5.43 -4.90 -12.19
C GLY A 66 -5.91 -3.98 -11.07
N PHE A 67 -5.20 -2.88 -10.79
CA PHE A 67 -5.70 -1.84 -9.89
C PHE A 67 -6.76 -0.99 -10.57
N ARG A 68 -7.85 -0.70 -9.84
CA ARG A 68 -8.99 0.00 -10.44
C ARG A 68 -9.53 1.15 -9.62
N LEU A 69 -9.88 2.24 -10.28
CA LEU A 69 -10.67 3.33 -9.71
C LEU A 69 -12.10 3.23 -10.23
N ARG A 70 -13.03 2.77 -9.40
CA ARG A 70 -14.41 2.51 -9.82
C ARG A 70 -15.30 3.76 -9.69
N PRO A 71 -16.49 3.78 -10.33
CA PRO A 71 -17.41 4.93 -10.25
C PRO A 71 -17.90 5.30 -8.85
N ASP A 72 -17.78 4.40 -7.88
CA ASP A 72 -18.07 4.66 -6.47
C ASP A 72 -16.98 5.49 -5.77
N GLY A 73 -15.94 5.90 -6.50
CA GLY A 73 -14.84 6.72 -6.01
C GLY A 73 -13.83 5.95 -5.17
N LYS A 74 -13.91 4.62 -5.13
CA LYS A 74 -13.00 3.77 -4.36
C LYS A 74 -11.90 3.16 -5.21
N PHE A 75 -10.75 2.98 -4.57
CA PHE A 75 -9.60 2.31 -5.13
C PHE A 75 -9.67 0.81 -4.85
N TYR A 76 -9.49 -0.02 -5.86
CA TYR A 76 -9.56 -1.47 -5.75
C TYR A 76 -8.20 -2.09 -6.04
N HIS A 77 -7.75 -2.93 -5.11
CA HIS A 77 -6.60 -3.78 -5.28
C HIS A 77 -7.00 -5.08 -5.99
N PRO A 78 -6.20 -5.63 -6.91
CA PRO A 78 -6.57 -6.80 -7.73
C PRO A 78 -6.94 -8.04 -6.92
N PHE A 79 -6.32 -8.22 -5.75
CA PHE A 79 -6.55 -9.36 -4.86
C PHE A 79 -7.50 -9.07 -3.70
N TRP A 80 -8.26 -7.97 -3.76
CA TRP A 80 -9.15 -7.56 -2.67
C TRP A 80 -10.50 -7.10 -3.18
N GLU A 81 -11.58 -7.66 -2.63
CA GLU A 81 -12.93 -7.39 -3.12
C GLU A 81 -13.51 -6.05 -2.67
N ARG A 82 -13.02 -5.50 -1.55
CA ARG A 82 -13.53 -4.24 -0.99
C ARG A 82 -12.71 -3.06 -1.49
N GLY A 83 -13.38 -2.02 -1.98
CA GLY A 83 -12.70 -0.78 -2.36
C GLY A 83 -12.22 -0.02 -1.12
N PHE A 84 -11.05 0.61 -1.25
CA PHE A 84 -10.49 1.54 -0.29
C PHE A 84 -11.03 2.95 -0.57
N ASP A 85 -11.62 3.57 0.44
CA ASP A 85 -11.92 5.00 0.38
C ASP A 85 -10.64 5.85 0.62
N PRO A 86 -10.66 7.15 0.27
CA PRO A 86 -9.49 8.01 0.45
C PRO A 86 -9.00 8.12 1.90
N GLY A 87 -9.88 7.98 2.89
CA GLY A 87 -9.52 7.97 4.30
C GLY A 87 -8.75 6.70 4.68
N GLN A 88 -9.22 5.55 4.18
CA GLN A 88 -8.54 4.26 4.36
C GLN A 88 -7.15 4.24 3.69
N LEU A 89 -7.02 4.78 2.48
CA LEU A 89 -5.71 4.90 1.82
C LEU A 89 -4.74 5.76 2.64
N LYS A 90 -5.21 6.86 3.23
CA LYS A 90 -4.39 7.69 4.15
C LYS A 90 -4.03 6.92 5.42
N ALA A 91 -4.97 6.17 6.00
CA ALA A 91 -4.73 5.38 7.20
C ALA A 91 -3.64 4.32 6.98
N MET A 92 -3.57 3.71 5.79
CA MET A 92 -2.55 2.72 5.47
C MET A 92 -1.12 3.25 5.67
N PHE A 93 -0.86 4.52 5.38
CA PHE A 93 0.46 5.14 5.62
C PHE A 93 0.85 5.06 7.10
N PHE A 94 -0.05 5.46 8.00
CA PHE A 94 0.18 5.42 9.44
C PHE A 94 0.24 3.98 9.97
N MET A 95 -0.64 3.09 9.48
CA MET A 95 -0.62 1.69 9.87
C MET A 95 0.71 1.00 9.56
N VAL A 96 1.35 1.35 8.44
CA VAL A 96 2.69 0.85 8.11
C VAL A 96 3.71 1.37 9.11
N GLN A 97 3.67 2.66 9.44
CA GLN A 97 4.59 3.26 10.43
C GLN A 97 4.44 2.63 11.81
N ASP A 98 3.20 2.44 12.27
CA ASP A 98 2.89 1.79 13.54
C ASP A 98 3.41 0.34 13.55
N ALA A 99 3.19 -0.42 12.47
CA ALA A 99 3.71 -1.78 12.37
C ALA A 99 5.25 -1.86 12.43
N TRP A 100 5.96 -0.85 11.89
CA TRP A 100 7.41 -0.74 12.01
C TRP A 100 7.85 -0.42 13.44
N ALA A 101 7.15 0.49 14.12
CA ALA A 101 7.42 0.81 15.52
C ALA A 101 7.19 -0.41 16.42
N ASP A 102 6.04 -1.06 16.29
CA ASP A 102 5.68 -2.26 17.04
C ASP A 102 6.70 -3.39 16.83
N LYS A 103 7.17 -3.58 15.59
CA LYS A 103 8.21 -4.57 15.30
C LYS A 103 9.52 -4.28 16.03
N ARG A 104 9.93 -3.01 16.07
CA ARG A 104 11.15 -2.58 16.76
C ARG A 104 11.03 -2.78 18.27
N ASP A 105 9.88 -2.44 18.85
CA ASP A 105 9.63 -2.61 20.28
C ASP A 105 9.62 -4.09 20.66
N LEU A 106 9.00 -4.94 19.83
CA LEU A 106 9.06 -6.40 20.00
C LEU A 106 10.48 -6.95 19.97
N GLU A 107 11.34 -6.42 19.09
CA GLU A 107 12.75 -6.80 19.02
C GLU A 107 13.52 -6.37 20.29
N SER A 108 13.29 -5.15 20.78
CA SER A 108 13.89 -4.66 22.04
C SER A 108 13.48 -5.51 23.24
N LEU A 109 12.17 -5.72 23.41
CA LEU A 109 11.63 -6.49 24.53
C LEU A 109 12.13 -7.94 24.52
N ARG A 110 12.30 -8.54 23.33
CA ARG A 110 12.89 -9.89 23.22
C ARG A 110 14.35 -9.92 23.65
N ALA A 111 15.13 -8.89 23.31
CA ALA A 111 16.52 -8.77 23.74
C ALA A 111 16.62 -8.60 25.27
N GLU A 112 15.83 -7.70 25.84
CA GLU A 112 15.77 -7.47 27.30
C GLU A 112 15.37 -8.74 28.05
N LEU A 113 14.34 -9.46 27.58
CA LEU A 113 13.95 -10.74 28.16
C LEU A 113 15.07 -11.79 28.08
N ALA A 114 15.81 -11.83 26.98
CA ALA A 114 16.94 -12.76 26.85
C ALA A 114 18.05 -12.46 27.86
N ASP A 115 18.36 -11.18 28.08
CA ASP A 115 19.39 -10.76 29.02
C ASP A 115 18.96 -10.95 30.49
N LEU A 116 17.70 -10.63 30.82
CA LEU A 116 17.15 -10.92 32.15
C LEU A 116 17.19 -12.43 32.47
N ARG A 117 16.85 -13.29 31.50
CA ARG A 117 16.94 -14.75 31.66
C ARG A 117 18.38 -15.23 31.87
N LYS A 118 19.36 -14.63 31.21
CA LYS A 118 20.79 -14.93 31.45
C LYS A 118 21.19 -14.53 32.88
N SER A 119 20.81 -13.34 33.32
CA SER A 119 21.08 -12.86 34.68
C SER A 119 20.43 -13.75 35.74
N GLU A 120 19.16 -14.12 35.57
CA GLU A 120 18.46 -15.04 36.48
C GLU A 120 19.20 -16.38 36.59
N ALA A 121 19.59 -16.97 35.45
CA ALA A 121 20.34 -18.22 35.41
C ALA A 121 21.73 -18.10 36.05
N PHE A 122 22.38 -16.93 35.95
CA PHE A 122 23.65 -16.65 36.63
C PHE A 122 23.46 -16.61 38.15
N TYR A 123 22.56 -15.78 38.66
CA TYR A 123 22.32 -15.65 40.10
C TYR A 123 21.84 -16.94 40.74
N ARG A 124 20.96 -17.71 40.06
CA ARG A 124 20.53 -19.02 40.54
C ARG A 124 21.71 -19.98 40.73
N ARG A 125 22.66 -20.00 39.79
CA ARG A 125 23.89 -20.81 39.89
C ARG A 125 24.79 -20.33 41.03
N GLN A 126 24.95 -19.01 41.19
CA GLN A 126 25.75 -18.44 42.27
C GLN A 126 25.20 -18.83 43.65
N CYS A 127 23.90 -18.66 43.90
CA CYS A 127 23.27 -19.02 45.17
C CYS A 127 23.44 -20.52 45.50
N GLN A 128 23.37 -21.40 44.50
CA GLN A 128 23.61 -22.84 44.68
C GLN A 128 25.06 -23.13 45.11
N VAL A 129 26.04 -22.46 44.51
CA VAL A 129 27.47 -22.61 44.86
C VAL A 129 27.72 -22.12 46.28
N GLU A 130 27.24 -20.91 46.61
CA GLU A 130 27.39 -20.31 47.94
C GLU A 130 26.73 -21.17 49.03
N SER A 131 25.54 -21.72 48.75
CA SER A 131 24.85 -22.62 49.69
C SER A 131 25.66 -23.90 49.93
N ARG A 132 26.23 -24.50 48.88
CA ARG A 132 27.10 -25.69 49.02
C ARG A 132 28.37 -25.37 49.80
N MET A 133 29.00 -24.23 49.55
CA MET A 133 30.18 -23.79 50.30
C MET A 133 29.86 -23.57 51.77
N GLY A 134 28.76 -22.88 52.08
CA GLY A 134 28.30 -22.66 53.46
C GLY A 134 28.09 -23.97 54.22
N LEU A 135 27.43 -24.95 53.58
CA LEU A 135 27.24 -26.29 54.17
C LEU A 135 28.56 -27.04 54.39
N MET A 136 29.52 -26.93 53.46
CA MET A 136 30.86 -27.54 53.65
C MET A 136 31.61 -26.90 54.80
N LEU A 137 31.63 -25.57 54.89
CA LEU A 137 32.30 -24.84 55.97
C LEU A 137 31.69 -25.16 57.33
N ALA A 138 30.35 -25.22 57.43
CA ALA A 138 29.67 -25.61 58.65
C ALA A 138 30.04 -27.03 59.13
N ARG A 139 30.32 -27.94 58.19
CA ARG A 139 30.75 -29.32 58.49
C ARG A 139 32.21 -29.44 58.91
N ILE A 140 33.06 -28.50 58.54
CA ILE A 140 34.49 -28.46 58.93
C ILE A 140 34.67 -27.74 60.27
N ALA A 141 33.82 -26.74 60.55
CA ALA A 141 33.91 -25.89 61.74
C ALA A 141 33.15 -26.43 62.97
N GLY A 142 32.33 -27.48 62.82
CA GLY A 142 31.64 -28.18 63.91
C GLY A 142 32.15 -29.60 64.08
#